data_AF-A7IHE3-F1
#
_entry.id   AF-A7IHE3-F1
#
_cell.length_a   1.000
_cell.length_b   1.000
_cell.length_c   1.000
_cell.angle_alpha   90.00
_cell.angle_beta   90.00
_cell.angle_gamma   90.00
#
_symmetry.space_group_name_H-M   'P 1'
#
loop_
_entity.id
_entity.type
_entity.pdbx_description
1 polymer ?
#
loop_
_entity_poly.entity_id
_entity_poly.type
_entity_poly.pdbx_seq_one_letter_code
_entity_poly.pdbx_strand_id
1 'polypeptide(L)' 'MAQVLIRNIPDETLNVYRERAKRNGISLEQEIRNLLERNRPYTPEERVAVSEYFLARTKPSPPLTLDEIREGLE' A
#
# COMPACT_ATOMS: atom_id res chain seq x y z
N MET A 1 -14.75 9.04 -15.19
CA MET A 1 -13.63 9.94 -14.85
C MET A 1 -13.99 10.68 -13.57
N ALA A 2 -13.16 10.58 -12.54
CA ALA A 2 -13.34 11.30 -11.28
C ALA A 2 -12.21 12.33 -11.11
N GLN A 3 -12.49 13.43 -10.41
CA GLN A 3 -11.52 14.50 -10.13
C GLN A 3 -11.50 14.78 -8.63
N VAL A 4 -10.30 15.08 -8.11
CA VAL A 4 -10.09 15.51 -6.72
C VAL A 4 -9.24 16.78 -6.72
N LEU A 5 -9.56 17.73 -5.85
CA LEU A 5 -8.76 18.92 -5.58
C LEU A 5 -8.20 18.83 -4.17
N ILE A 6 -6.87 18.81 -4.05
CA ILE A 6 -6.19 18.78 -2.77
C ILE A 6 -5.57 20.16 -2.53
N ARG A 7 -5.98 20.84 -1.46
CA ARG A 7 -5.53 22.20 -1.12
C ARG A 7 -4.52 22.15 0.02
N ASN A 8 -3.72 23.22 0.14
CA ASN A 8 -2.78 23.45 1.24
C ASN A 8 -1.77 22.30 1.46
N ILE A 9 -1.29 21.70 0.37
CA ILE A 9 -0.18 20.73 0.44
C ILE A 9 1.11 21.51 0.73
N PRO A 10 1.90 21.12 1.73
CA PRO A 10 3.23 21.69 1.93
C PRO A 10 4.10 21.52 0.68
N ASP A 11 4.78 22.59 0.26
CA ASP A 11 5.59 22.57 -0.96
C ASP A 11 6.70 21.51 -0.90
N GLU A 12 7.27 21.28 0.29
CA GLU A 12 8.24 20.22 0.54
C GLU A 12 7.71 18.84 0.15
N THR A 13 6.48 18.52 0.55
CA THR A 13 5.82 17.25 0.23
C THR A 13 5.60 17.12 -1.28
N LEU A 14 5.10 18.19 -1.92
CA LEU A 14 4.85 18.17 -3.36
C LEU A 14 6.15 18.02 -4.17
N ASN A 15 7.24 18.61 -3.70
CA ASN A 15 8.55 18.51 -4.33
C ASN A 15 9.11 17.09 -4.31
N VAL A 16 8.92 16.33 -3.23
CA VAL A 16 9.34 14.92 -3.16
C VAL A 16 8.69 14.10 -4.27
N TYR A 17 7.38 14.26 -4.48
CA TYR A 17 6.66 13.56 -5.56
C TYR A 17 7.03 14.06 -6.95
N ARG A 18 7.30 15.36 -7.10
CA ARG A 18 7.75 15.93 -8.37
C ARG A 18 9.10 15.36 -8.80
N GLU A 19 10.05 15.26 -7.87
CA GLU A 19 11.35 14.65 -8.15
C GLU A 19 11.25 13.16 -8.44
N ARG A 20 10.36 12.44 -7.74
CA ARG A 20 10.09 11.03 -8.03
C ARG A 20 9.47 10.83 -9.41
N ALA A 21 8.51 11.66 -9.80
CA ALA A 21 7.88 11.64 -11.12
C ALA A 21 8.91 11.88 -12.24
N LYS A 22 9.80 12.88 -12.07
CA LYS A 22 10.92 13.14 -12.99
C LYS A 22 11.83 11.93 -13.14
N ARG A 23 12.26 11.31 -12.03
CA ARG A 23 13.11 10.11 -12.05
C ARG A 23 12.46 8.94 -12.79
N ASN A 24 11.14 8.80 -12.67
CA ASN A 24 10.37 7.75 -13.33
C ASN A 24 9.96 8.11 -14.78
N GLY A 25 10.28 9.30 -15.26
CA GLY A 25 9.88 9.76 -16.60
C GLY A 25 8.37 9.92 -16.79
N ILE A 26 7.62 10.16 -15.71
CA ILE A 26 6.16 10.32 -15.74
C ILE A 26 5.73 11.69 -15.21
N SER A 27 4.46 12.06 -15.45
CA SER A 27 3.90 13.30 -14.91
C SER A 27 3.67 13.19 -13.39
N LEU A 28 3.66 14.34 -12.71
CA LEU A 28 3.29 14.42 -11.30
C LEU A 28 1.88 13.87 -11.06
N GLU A 29 0.92 14.18 -11.94
CA GLU A 29 -0.43 13.64 -11.87
C GLU A 29 -0.42 12.10 -11.91
N GLN A 30 0.35 11.51 -12.82
CA GLN A 30 0.45 10.06 -12.94
C GLN A 30 1.11 9.44 -11.71
N GLU A 31 2.14 10.06 -11.13
CA GLU A 31 2.76 9.60 -9.88
C GLU A 31 1.76 9.63 -8.72
N ILE A 32 0.96 10.69 -8.59
CA ILE A 32 -0.11 10.76 -7.57
C ILE A 32 -1.21 9.74 -7.83
N ARG A 33 -1.60 9.52 -9.09
CA ARG A 33 -2.55 8.46 -9.45
C ARG A 33 -2.02 7.09 -9.04
N ASN A 34 -0.76 6.79 -9.36
CA ASN A 34 -0.10 5.56 -8.96
C ASN A 34 -0.04 5.42 -7.43
N LEU A 35 0.21 6.52 -6.71
CA LEU A 35 0.20 6.53 -5.24
C LEU A 35 -1.19 6.15 -4.70
N LEU A 36 -2.25 6.73 -5.25
CA LEU A 36 -3.63 6.44 -4.84
C LEU A 36 -4.00 4.98 -5.10
N GLU A 37 -3.69 4.45 -6.28
CA GLU A 37 -3.98 3.05 -6.62
C GLU A 37 -3.17 2.08 -5.75
N ARG A 38 -1.89 2.38 -5.47
CA ARG A 38 -1.04 1.55 -4.61
C ARG A 38 -1.48 1.52 -3.15
N ASN A 39 -2.10 2.60 -2.67
CA ASN A 39 -2.60 2.71 -1.30
C ASN A 39 -4.11 2.49 -1.21
N ARG A 40 -4.74 2.04 -2.30
CA ARG A 40 -6.15 1.70 -2.30
C ARG A 40 -6.35 0.56 -1.29
N PRO A 41 -7.22 0.73 -0.29
CA PRO A 41 -7.54 -0.36 0.61
C PRO A 41 -8.22 -1.49 -0.17
N TYR A 42 -7.88 -2.73 0.18
CA TYR A 42 -8.55 -3.90 -0.40
C TYR A 42 -10.03 -3.92 -0.05
N THR A 43 -10.87 -4.30 -1.01
CA THR A 43 -12.25 -4.68 -0.72
C THR A 43 -12.28 -5.96 0.13
N PRO A 44 -13.40 -6.29 0.80
CA PRO A 44 -13.52 -7.54 1.54
C PRO A 44 -13.16 -8.78 0.69
N GLU A 45 -13.59 -8.80 -0.57
CA GLU A 45 -13.32 -9.88 -1.52
C GLU A 45 -11.83 -9.96 -1.87
N GLU A 46 -11.20 -8.81 -2.14
CA GLU A 46 -9.77 -8.73 -2.42
C GLU A 46 -8.93 -9.18 -1.21
N ARG A 47 -9.36 -8.86 0.02
CA ARG A 47 -8.69 -9.34 1.24
C ARG A 47 -8.72 -10.86 1.36
N VAL A 48 -9.87 -11.47 1.08
CA VAL A 48 -10.00 -12.94 1.11
C VAL A 48 -9.09 -13.56 0.05
N ALA A 49 -9.12 -13.04 -1.18
CA ALA A 49 -8.27 -13.52 -2.27
C ALA A 49 -6.77 -13.41 -1.94
N VAL A 50 -6.34 -12.31 -1.30
CA VAL A 50 -4.95 -12.15 -0.82
C VAL A 50 -4.62 -13.19 0.26
N SER A 51 -5.52 -13.41 1.21
CA SER A 51 -5.35 -14.44 2.25
C SER A 51 -5.18 -15.84 1.64
N GLU A 52 -6.05 -16.21 0.70
CA GLU A 52 -5.99 -17.49 -0.01
C GLU A 52 -4.70 -17.63 -0.82
N TYR A 53 -4.28 -16.56 -1.51
CA TYR A 53 -3.04 -16.52 -2.29
C TYR A 53 -1.81 -16.87 -1.44
N PHE A 54 -1.73 -16.30 -0.23
CA PHE A 54 -0.63 -16.56 0.70
C PHE A 54 -0.73 -17.96 1.30
N LEU A 55 -1.91 -18.37 1.78
CA LEU A 55 -2.13 -19.71 2.33
C LEU A 55 -1.72 -20.81 1.34
N ALA A 56 -1.99 -20.63 0.04
CA ALA A 56 -1.61 -21.58 -1.00
C ALA A 56 -0.08 -21.67 -1.25
N ARG A 57 0.69 -20.66 -0.83
CA ARG A 57 2.14 -20.55 -1.09
C ARG A 57 3.00 -20.75 0.15
N THR A 58 2.42 -20.60 1.34
CA THR A 58 3.11 -20.83 2.60
C THR A 58 2.90 -22.26 3.06
N LYS A 59 3.96 -22.91 3.55
CA LYS A 59 3.80 -24.17 4.28
C LYS A 59 2.99 -23.88 5.55
N PRO A 60 2.03 -24.74 5.93
CA PRO A 60 1.31 -24.56 7.18
C PRO A 60 2.30 -24.57 8.34
N SER A 61 2.33 -23.47 9.11
CA SER A 61 3.03 -23.41 10.39
C SER A 61 2.09 -23.85 11.50
N PRO A 62 2.61 -24.44 12.59
CA PRO A 62 1.81 -24.65 13.79
C PRO A 62 1.24 -23.30 14.29
N PRO A 63 0.05 -23.29 14.89
CA PRO A 63 -0.51 -22.09 15.47
C PRO A 63 0.41 -21.58 16.58
N LEU A 64 0.59 -20.26 16.64
CA LEU A 64 1.29 -19.62 17.74
C LEU A 64 0.52 -19.83 19.05
N THR A 65 1.24 -20.10 20.11
CA THR A 65 0.73 -20.10 21.48
C THR A 65 0.35 -18.67 21.90
N LEU A 66 -0.51 -18.54 22.92
CA LEU A 66 -0.93 -17.23 23.42
C LEU A 66 0.24 -16.39 23.96
N ASP A 67 1.28 -17.06 24.44
CA ASP A 67 2.49 -16.41 24.96
C ASP A 67 3.35 -15.87 23.82
N GLU A 68 3.54 -16.64 22.74
CA GLU A 68 4.22 -16.18 21.52
C GLU A 68 3.50 -14.99 20.84
N ILE A 69 2.16 -14.98 20.87
CA ILE A 69 1.38 -13.85 20.33
C ILE A 69 1.56 -12.59 21.18
N ARG A 70 1.69 -12.74 22.51
CA ARG A 70 1.81 -11.61 23.45
C ARG A 70 3.22 -11.02 23.45
N GLU A 71 4.24 -11.86 23.39
CA GLU A 71 5.65 -11.46 23.51
C GLU A 71 6.25 -11.03 22.16
N GLY A 72 5.63 -11.44 21.05
CA GLY A 72 6.17 -11.28 19.71
C GLY A 72 7.16 -12.40 19.39
N LEU A 73 7.32 -12.71 18.10
CA LEU A 73 8.33 -13.68 17.67
C LEU A 73 9.72 -13.05 17.87
N GLU A 74 10.57 -13.68 18.70
CA GLU A 74 11.99 -13.31 18.84
C GLU A 74 12.76 -13.42 17.51
#